data_AF-A0A0L0NG35-F1
#
_entry.id   AF-A0A0L0NG35-F1
#
_cell.length_a   1.000
_cell.length_b   1.000
_cell.length_c   1.000
_cell.angle_alpha   90.00
_cell.angle_beta   90.00
_cell.angle_gamma   90.00
#
_symmetry.space_group_name_H-M   'P 1'
#
loop_
_entity.id
_entity.type
_entity.pdbx_description
1 polymer ?
#
loop_
_entity_poly.entity_id
_entity_poly.type
_entity_poly.pdbx_seq_one_letter_code
_entity_poly.pdbx_strand_id
1 'polypeptide(L)'
;MLNETAAAELGLSCPVVGNPDLYGLGIRIGIYIQMLTVQLSGLLSASFQVEDHIGQGTIVFVLSTSIVLVRLLHSTIQGLEHQAPIEPVEVFPVLTLLLIQVGVCRVSSRNKTTMLMWIVELVGLSVLFAWFWWHGMDLLPRSCPDDKAFFFTQVSIWNWFRSLNKAGSVFAAIGTAVAVFVYCGSFIYYCAVAVVGCIQKRRDISEAADDDEDDERSLSAGTVDLVVNVGAIVYVEVSLKWNNIAGVHSLNSPGQFMPFFVALGQLLSVFYSATKYLLLLHANEDVAEEEDESTLECHHEKSQHRRPRGQEDVPIELDARSA
;
A
#
# COMPACT_ATOMS: atom_id res chain seq x y z
N MET A 1 11.35 24.75 -35.14
CA MET A 1 10.13 25.16 -34.41
C MET A 1 8.98 25.61 -35.33
N LEU A 2 8.94 25.23 -36.62
CA LEU A 2 7.85 25.59 -37.55
C LEU A 2 7.22 24.39 -38.27
N ASN A 3 7.35 23.17 -37.71
CA ASN A 3 6.81 21.96 -38.33
C ASN A 3 5.85 21.17 -37.42
N GLU A 4 5.67 21.57 -36.16
CA GLU A 4 4.73 20.92 -35.24
C GLU A 4 3.30 21.46 -35.36
N THR A 5 3.12 22.70 -35.85
CA THR A 5 1.80 23.30 -36.06
C THR A 5 1.11 22.80 -37.33
N ALA A 6 1.88 22.35 -38.34
CA ALA A 6 1.32 21.78 -39.57
C ALA A 6 0.84 20.32 -39.40
N ALA A 7 1.42 19.56 -38.47
CA ALA A 7 0.96 18.20 -38.13
C ALA A 7 -0.34 18.23 -37.31
N ALA A 8 -0.63 19.32 -36.60
CA ALA A 8 -1.86 19.48 -35.84
C ALA A 8 -3.10 19.75 -36.72
N GLU A 9 -2.93 20.24 -37.95
CA GLU A 9 -4.06 20.53 -38.87
C GLU A 9 -4.43 19.37 -39.83
N LEU A 10 -3.66 18.28 -39.87
CA LEU A 10 -3.90 17.15 -40.77
C LEU A 10 -4.72 15.99 -40.16
N GLY A 11 -5.52 16.28 -39.13
CA GLY A 11 -6.70 15.47 -38.79
C GLY A 11 -6.44 13.99 -38.45
N LEU A 12 -5.28 13.62 -37.93
CA LEU A 12 -5.04 12.28 -37.37
C LEU A 12 -5.14 12.30 -35.84
N SER A 13 -6.19 12.92 -35.30
CA SER A 13 -6.65 12.56 -33.96
C SER A 13 -7.12 11.11 -34.05
N CYS A 14 -6.34 10.19 -33.51
CA CYS A 14 -6.69 8.79 -33.37
C CYS A 14 -7.30 8.64 -31.97
N PRO A 15 -8.63 8.77 -31.81
CA PRO A 15 -9.25 8.63 -30.51
C PRO A 15 -9.15 7.16 -30.09
N VAL A 16 -8.25 6.87 -29.16
CA VAL A 16 -8.23 5.57 -28.47
C VAL A 16 -9.52 5.46 -27.66
N VAL A 17 -10.35 4.48 -27.99
CA VAL A 17 -11.53 4.15 -27.21
C VAL A 17 -11.08 3.33 -26.02
N GLY A 18 -10.98 3.98 -24.85
CA GLY A 18 -10.42 3.33 -23.69
C GLY A 18 -11.37 2.35 -23.01
N ASN A 19 -10.83 1.32 -22.37
CA ASN A 19 -11.60 0.35 -21.62
C ASN A 19 -12.00 0.94 -20.24
N PRO A 20 -13.31 1.20 -20.01
CA PRO A 20 -13.79 1.79 -18.77
C PRO A 20 -13.56 0.89 -17.55
N ASP A 21 -13.43 -0.43 -17.72
CA ASP A 21 -13.26 -1.38 -16.62
C ASP A 21 -11.81 -1.63 -16.22
N LEU A 22 -10.86 -1.16 -17.03
CA LEU A 22 -9.44 -1.18 -16.70
C LEU A 22 -8.97 0.17 -16.19
N TYR A 23 -9.44 1.24 -16.84
CA TYR A 23 -8.92 2.58 -16.60
C TYR A 23 -9.96 3.70 -16.55
N GLY A 24 -11.20 3.32 -16.27
CA GLY A 24 -12.27 4.27 -16.06
C GLY A 24 -12.06 5.17 -14.86
N LEU A 25 -12.87 6.23 -14.81
CA LEU A 25 -12.78 7.29 -13.82
C LEU A 25 -12.83 6.76 -12.38
N GLY A 26 -13.71 5.78 -12.09
CA GLY A 26 -13.85 5.25 -10.73
C GLY A 26 -12.64 4.46 -10.24
N ILE A 27 -11.93 3.76 -11.14
CA ILE A 27 -10.70 3.04 -10.81
C ILE A 27 -9.58 4.04 -10.48
N ARG A 28 -9.40 5.06 -11.33
CA ARG A 28 -8.39 6.10 -11.14
C ARG A 28 -8.62 6.87 -9.84
N ILE A 29 -9.84 7.40 -9.66
CA ILE A 29 -10.20 8.11 -8.42
C ILE A 29 -10.07 7.18 -7.20
N GLY A 30 -10.47 5.91 -7.32
CA GLY A 30 -10.29 4.91 -6.27
C GLY A 30 -8.81 4.78 -5.85
N ILE A 31 -7.91 4.57 -6.82
CA ILE A 31 -6.47 4.51 -6.56
C ILE A 31 -5.95 5.80 -5.92
N TYR A 32 -6.40 6.97 -6.38
CA TYR A 32 -5.96 8.26 -5.84
C TYR A 32 -6.42 8.45 -4.40
N ILE A 33 -7.69 8.18 -4.12
CA ILE A 33 -8.23 8.21 -2.75
C ILE A 33 -7.44 7.25 -1.88
N GLN A 34 -7.11 6.06 -2.37
CA GLN A 34 -6.38 5.08 -1.59
C GLN A 34 -4.93 5.48 -1.32
N MET A 35 -4.23 6.07 -2.30
CA MET A 35 -2.90 6.64 -2.12
C MET A 35 -2.91 7.74 -1.04
N LEU A 36 -3.92 8.61 -1.06
CA LEU A 36 -4.10 9.64 -0.04
C LEU A 36 -4.45 9.03 1.33
N THR A 37 -5.28 7.98 1.34
CA THR A 37 -5.68 7.28 2.57
C THR A 37 -4.48 6.66 3.27
N VAL A 38 -3.58 6.02 2.52
CA VAL A 38 -2.35 5.42 3.07
C VAL A 38 -1.42 6.48 3.67
N GLN A 39 -1.25 7.62 2.99
CA GLN A 39 -0.44 8.72 3.50
C GLN A 39 -1.03 9.34 4.76
N LEU A 40 -2.35 9.57 4.75
CA LEU A 40 -3.05 10.12 5.91
C LEU A 40 -2.97 9.16 7.09
N SER A 41 -3.15 7.85 6.86
CA SER A 41 -2.97 6.82 7.90
C SER A 41 -1.54 6.86 8.46
N GLY A 42 -0.52 6.92 7.61
CA GLY A 42 0.87 6.99 8.05
C GLY A 42 1.20 8.27 8.85
N LEU A 43 0.66 9.42 8.42
CA LEU A 43 0.82 10.68 9.15
C LEU A 43 0.12 10.64 10.51
N LEU A 44 -1.09 10.10 10.57
CA LEU A 44 -1.86 9.96 11.81
C LEU A 44 -1.24 8.94 12.75
N SER A 45 -0.73 7.82 12.22
CA SER A 45 0.00 6.81 12.98
C SER A 45 1.24 7.40 13.63
N ALA A 46 2.04 8.18 12.88
CA ALA A 46 3.20 8.89 13.41
C ALA A 46 2.83 9.98 14.43
N SER A 47 1.67 10.65 14.28
CA SER A 47 1.26 11.73 15.18
C SER A 47 0.51 11.25 16.43
N PHE A 48 -0.18 10.11 16.36
CA PHE A 48 -1.19 9.69 17.35
C PHE A 48 -1.08 8.22 17.78
N GLN A 49 -0.07 7.47 17.32
CA GLN A 49 0.14 6.03 17.62
C GLN A 49 -1.13 5.17 17.40
N VAL A 50 -1.86 5.43 16.31
CA VAL A 50 -3.08 4.69 15.96
C VAL A 50 -2.72 3.42 15.18
N GLU A 51 -3.30 2.29 15.58
CA GLU A 51 -3.04 0.98 14.97
C GLU A 51 -3.43 0.93 13.47
N ASP A 52 -2.46 0.58 12.61
CA ASP A 52 -2.61 0.60 11.15
C ASP A 52 -3.19 -0.73 10.59
N HIS A 53 -4.52 -0.86 10.57
CA HIS A 53 -5.20 -1.96 9.84
C HIS A 53 -5.43 -1.66 8.35
N ILE A 54 -5.13 -0.44 7.90
CA ILE A 54 -5.50 0.08 6.57
C ILE A 54 -4.54 -0.40 5.48
N GLY A 55 -3.29 -0.68 5.82
CA GLY A 55 -2.31 -1.27 4.91
C GLY A 55 -2.79 -2.60 4.32
N GLN A 56 -3.49 -3.42 5.10
CA GLN A 56 -4.03 -4.71 4.65
C GLN A 56 -5.08 -4.54 3.54
N GLY A 57 -6.00 -3.59 3.71
CA GLY A 57 -7.02 -3.31 2.71
C GLY A 57 -6.44 -2.77 1.41
N THR A 58 -5.31 -2.07 1.49
CA THR A 58 -4.60 -1.56 0.31
C THR A 58 -3.93 -2.67 -0.48
N ILE A 59 -3.22 -3.57 0.20
CA ILE A 59 -2.57 -4.72 -0.45
C ILE A 59 -3.60 -5.59 -1.18
N VAL A 60 -4.74 -5.89 -0.55
CA VAL A 60 -5.81 -6.69 -1.20
C VAL A 60 -6.37 -5.99 -2.43
N PHE A 61 -6.52 -4.67 -2.37
CA PHE A 61 -7.01 -3.88 -3.51
C PHE A 61 -6.02 -3.90 -4.68
N VAL A 62 -4.74 -3.64 -4.41
CA VAL A 62 -3.71 -3.65 -5.46
C VAL A 62 -3.61 -5.06 -6.05
N LEU A 63 -3.74 -6.10 -5.23
CA LEU A 63 -3.68 -7.49 -5.70
C LEU A 63 -4.83 -7.79 -6.64
N SER A 64 -6.04 -7.37 -6.26
CA SER A 64 -7.25 -7.51 -7.09
C SER A 64 -7.07 -6.81 -8.44
N THR A 65 -6.60 -5.55 -8.42
CA THR A 65 -6.39 -4.75 -9.64
C THR A 65 -5.29 -5.35 -10.53
N SER A 66 -4.22 -5.86 -9.93
CA SER A 66 -3.13 -6.56 -10.62
C SER A 66 -3.63 -7.83 -11.33
N ILE A 67 -4.49 -8.61 -10.68
CA ILE A 67 -5.10 -9.82 -11.27
C ILE A 67 -5.97 -9.44 -12.48
N VAL A 68 -6.79 -8.39 -12.36
CA VAL A 68 -7.63 -7.91 -13.48
C VAL A 68 -6.75 -7.47 -14.65
N LEU A 69 -5.68 -6.70 -14.38
CA LEU A 69 -4.73 -6.26 -15.40
C LEU A 69 -4.09 -7.44 -16.13
N VAL A 70 -3.58 -8.43 -15.40
CA VAL A 70 -2.97 -9.64 -15.98
C VAL A 70 -3.98 -10.42 -16.82
N ARG A 71 -5.23 -10.53 -16.35
CA ARG A 71 -6.29 -11.22 -17.11
C ARG A 71 -6.61 -10.53 -18.42
N LEU A 72 -6.75 -9.21 -18.43
CA LEU A 72 -7.04 -8.44 -19.64
C LEU A 72 -5.87 -8.46 -20.63
N LEU A 73 -4.65 -8.41 -20.11
CA LEU A 73 -3.45 -8.54 -20.92
C LEU A 73 -3.37 -9.91 -21.60
N HIS A 74 -3.61 -10.97 -20.83
CA HIS A 74 -3.62 -12.33 -21.35
C HIS A 74 -4.74 -12.55 -22.38
N SER A 75 -5.96 -12.05 -22.14
CA SER A 75 -7.06 -12.17 -23.09
C SER A 75 -6.79 -11.43 -24.39
N THR A 76 -6.14 -10.27 -24.31
CA THR A 76 -5.78 -9.47 -25.50
C THR A 76 -4.72 -10.17 -26.34
N ILE A 77 -3.67 -10.72 -25.73
CA ILE A 77 -2.60 -11.43 -26.44
C ILE A 77 -3.11 -12.70 -27.12
N GLN A 78 -4.04 -13.42 -26.48
CA GLN A 78 -4.63 -14.63 -27.05
C GLN A 78 -5.70 -14.32 -28.11
N GLY A 79 -6.09 -13.06 -28.30
CA GLY A 79 -7.10 -12.67 -29.28
C GLY A 79 -8.48 -13.27 -29.00
N LEU A 80 -8.85 -13.47 -27.73
CA LEU A 80 -10.20 -13.95 -27.41
C LEU A 80 -11.24 -12.89 -27.82
N GLU A 81 -12.13 -13.23 -28.74
CA GLU A 81 -13.12 -12.33 -29.40
C GLU A 81 -14.09 -11.60 -28.45
N HIS A 82 -14.15 -11.95 -27.17
CA HIS A 82 -15.19 -11.45 -26.25
C HIS A 82 -14.79 -10.19 -25.45
N GLN A 83 -13.55 -9.69 -25.59
CA GLN A 83 -13.07 -8.51 -24.88
C GLN A 83 -12.50 -7.47 -25.85
N ALA A 84 -12.74 -6.19 -25.57
CA ALA A 84 -12.09 -5.10 -26.30
C ALA A 84 -10.57 -5.18 -26.12
N PRO A 85 -9.77 -5.12 -27.20
CA PRO A 85 -8.33 -5.19 -27.11
C PRO A 85 -7.81 -3.99 -26.32
N ILE A 86 -6.98 -4.24 -25.31
CA ILE A 86 -6.33 -3.17 -24.54
C ILE A 86 -5.09 -2.68 -25.27
N GLU A 87 -4.79 -1.39 -25.12
CA GLU A 87 -3.62 -0.79 -25.77
C GLU A 87 -2.48 -0.51 -24.78
N PRO A 88 -1.22 -0.41 -25.24
CA PRO A 88 -0.08 -0.08 -24.38
C PRO A 88 -0.28 1.21 -23.58
N VAL A 89 -0.98 2.19 -24.17
CA VAL A 89 -1.29 3.49 -23.57
C VAL A 89 -2.18 3.40 -22.33
N GLU A 90 -2.96 2.32 -22.20
CA GLU A 90 -3.83 2.06 -21.04
C GLU A 90 -3.14 1.22 -19.96
N VAL A 91 -2.25 0.33 -20.38
CA VAL A 91 -1.56 -0.60 -19.48
C VAL A 91 -0.48 0.11 -18.68
N PHE A 92 0.33 0.96 -19.31
CA PHE A 92 1.46 1.60 -18.63
C PHE A 92 1.04 2.47 -17.43
N PRO A 93 -0.01 3.32 -17.51
CA PRO A 93 -0.38 4.18 -16.40
C PRO A 93 -0.90 3.37 -15.20
N VAL A 94 -1.71 2.33 -15.44
CA VAL A 94 -2.19 1.40 -14.41
C VAL A 94 -1.01 0.72 -13.75
N LEU A 95 -0.11 0.15 -14.55
CA LEU A 95 1.03 -0.61 -14.06
C LEU A 95 1.98 0.26 -13.21
N THR A 96 2.22 1.50 -13.65
CA THR A 96 3.00 2.48 -12.87
C THR A 96 2.30 2.85 -11.56
N LEU A 97 0.98 3.08 -11.57
CA LEU A 97 0.23 3.38 -10.35
C LEU A 97 0.28 2.23 -9.34
N LEU A 98 0.09 0.99 -9.80
CA LEU A 98 0.15 -0.19 -8.93
C LEU A 98 1.54 -0.36 -8.30
N LEU A 99 2.62 -0.20 -9.08
CA LEU A 99 3.99 -0.27 -8.56
C LEU A 99 4.27 0.78 -7.49
N ILE A 100 3.88 2.02 -7.75
CA ILE A 100 4.06 3.13 -6.80
C ILE A 100 3.26 2.83 -5.52
N GLN A 101 2.04 2.33 -5.66
CA GLN A 101 1.19 2.01 -4.52
C GLN A 101 1.78 0.90 -3.65
N VAL A 102 2.33 -0.18 -4.24
CA VAL A 102 3.04 -1.22 -3.47
C VAL A 102 4.28 -0.67 -2.77
N GLY A 103 4.99 0.27 -3.40
CA GLY A 103 6.16 0.92 -2.81
C GLY A 103 5.82 1.76 -1.58
N VAL A 104 4.65 2.38 -1.56
CA VAL A 104 4.20 3.27 -0.46
C VAL A 104 3.40 2.50 0.61
N CYS A 105 2.96 1.27 0.34
CA CYS A 105 2.28 0.42 1.32
C CYS A 105 3.20 0.10 2.51
N ARG A 106 2.92 0.72 3.66
CA ARG A 106 3.51 0.33 4.94
C ARG A 106 2.96 -1.03 5.38
N VAL A 107 3.84 -2.01 5.48
CA VAL A 107 3.49 -3.35 5.97
C VAL A 107 3.96 -3.48 7.41
N SER A 108 3.02 -3.71 8.33
CA SER A 108 3.39 -4.13 9.68
C SER A 108 4.00 -5.52 9.63
N SER A 109 5.25 -5.64 10.09
CA SER A 109 5.99 -6.91 10.21
C SER A 109 5.28 -7.93 11.12
N ARG A 110 4.35 -7.45 11.97
CA ARG A 110 3.61 -8.27 12.92
C ARG A 110 2.68 -9.30 12.24
N ASN A 111 2.11 -8.98 11.08
CA ASN A 111 1.24 -9.90 10.34
C ASN A 111 1.97 -10.60 9.19
N LYS A 112 2.45 -11.82 9.45
CA LYS A 112 3.19 -12.64 8.49
C LYS A 112 2.43 -12.90 7.18
N THR A 113 1.09 -12.99 7.20
CA THR A 113 0.31 -13.24 5.99
C THR A 113 0.26 -12.01 5.08
N THR A 114 0.03 -10.82 5.67
CA THR A 114 0.07 -9.54 4.95
C THR A 114 1.44 -9.30 4.32
N MET A 115 2.50 -9.65 5.05
CA MET A 115 3.86 -9.55 4.56
C MET A 115 4.10 -10.46 3.34
N LEU A 116 3.69 -11.72 3.42
CA LEU A 116 3.81 -12.65 2.29
C LEU A 116 3.01 -12.16 1.07
N MET A 117 1.79 -11.64 1.28
CA MET A 117 1.00 -11.04 0.20
C MET A 117 1.74 -9.89 -0.47
N TRP A 118 2.30 -8.97 0.31
CA TRP A 118 3.07 -7.84 -0.20
C TRP A 118 4.31 -8.26 -1.00
N ILE A 119 5.06 -9.29 -0.55
CA ILE A 119 6.20 -9.80 -1.32
C ILE A 119 5.77 -10.39 -2.65
N VAL A 120 4.75 -11.26 -2.62
CA VAL A 120 4.23 -11.89 -3.84
C VAL A 120 3.81 -10.82 -4.84
N GLU A 121 3.18 -9.76 -4.34
CA GLU A 121 2.72 -8.65 -5.15
C GLU A 121 3.86 -7.77 -5.68
N LEU A 122 4.83 -7.41 -4.84
CA LEU A 122 6.02 -6.66 -5.24
C LEU A 122 6.81 -7.40 -6.32
N VAL A 123 7.04 -8.70 -6.14
CA VAL A 123 7.71 -9.56 -7.13
C VAL A 123 6.86 -9.67 -8.39
N GLY A 124 5.56 -9.94 -8.26
CA GLY A 124 4.65 -10.11 -9.38
C GLY A 124 4.56 -8.86 -10.26
N LEU A 125 4.37 -7.69 -9.66
CA LEU A 125 4.32 -6.41 -10.38
C LEU A 125 5.66 -6.03 -10.99
N SER A 126 6.78 -6.32 -10.32
CA SER A 126 8.11 -6.05 -10.87
C SER A 126 8.42 -6.91 -12.09
N VAL A 127 8.04 -8.19 -12.05
CA VAL A 127 8.13 -9.10 -13.20
C VAL A 127 7.22 -8.63 -14.33
N LEU A 128 5.97 -8.25 -14.01
CA LEU A 128 5.02 -7.75 -15.00
C LEU A 128 5.51 -6.46 -15.66
N PHE A 129 6.08 -5.53 -14.89
CA PHE A 129 6.67 -4.29 -15.38
C PHE A 129 7.86 -4.55 -16.31
N ALA A 130 8.79 -5.42 -15.90
CA ALA A 130 9.90 -5.82 -16.76
C ALA A 130 9.40 -6.47 -18.05
N TRP A 131 8.48 -7.43 -17.95
CA TRP A 131 7.90 -8.10 -19.11
C TRP A 131 7.19 -7.10 -20.05
N PHE A 132 6.43 -6.15 -19.52
CA PHE A 132 5.68 -5.16 -20.31
C PHE A 132 6.59 -4.32 -21.19
N TRP A 133 7.64 -3.73 -20.62
CA TRP A 133 8.56 -2.84 -21.35
C TRP A 133 9.46 -3.58 -22.33
N TRP A 134 9.81 -4.82 -22.01
CA TRP A 134 10.68 -5.64 -22.85
C TRP A 134 9.93 -6.32 -23.99
N HIS A 135 8.76 -6.91 -23.73
CA HIS A 135 8.03 -7.74 -24.69
C HIS A 135 6.56 -7.34 -24.83
N GLY A 136 5.88 -6.98 -23.74
CA GLY A 136 4.44 -6.71 -23.75
C GLY A 136 4.00 -5.64 -24.74
N MET A 137 4.75 -4.53 -24.83
CA MET A 137 4.44 -3.46 -25.79
C MET A 137 4.56 -3.89 -27.26
N ASP A 138 5.34 -4.92 -27.60
CA ASP A 138 5.43 -5.41 -28.99
C ASP A 138 4.31 -6.41 -29.33
N LEU A 139 3.63 -6.97 -28.33
CA LEU A 139 2.57 -7.95 -28.50
C LEU A 139 1.17 -7.32 -28.54
N LEU A 140 1.02 -6.12 -27.98
CA LEU A 140 -0.25 -5.41 -27.93
C LEU A 140 -0.57 -4.71 -29.25
N PRO A 141 -1.86 -4.67 -29.66
CA PRO A 141 -2.29 -3.97 -30.86
C PRO A 141 -2.08 -2.45 -30.71
N ARG A 142 -1.87 -1.79 -31.85
CA ARG A 142 -1.64 -0.34 -31.93
C ARG A 142 -2.64 0.27 -32.90
N SER A 143 -3.55 1.09 -32.40
CA SER A 143 -4.43 1.87 -33.28
C SER A 143 -3.76 3.15 -33.76
N CYS A 144 -2.83 3.71 -32.98
CA CYS A 144 -2.23 5.01 -33.25
C CYS A 144 -0.71 4.92 -33.50
N PRO A 145 -0.16 5.73 -34.43
CA PRO A 145 1.27 5.70 -34.76
C PRO A 145 2.16 6.42 -33.75
N ASP A 146 1.62 7.30 -32.89
CA ASP A 146 2.40 8.04 -31.90
C ASP A 146 1.66 8.20 -30.57
N ASP A 147 1.84 7.22 -29.68
CA ASP A 147 1.35 7.29 -28.30
C ASP A 147 2.27 8.16 -27.44
N LYS A 148 1.68 9.06 -26.67
CA LYS A 148 2.40 10.06 -25.88
C LYS A 148 2.43 9.68 -24.40
N ALA A 149 3.55 9.92 -23.72
CA ALA A 149 3.66 9.86 -22.27
C ALA A 149 4.15 11.19 -21.71
N PHE A 150 3.78 11.46 -20.46
CA PHE A 150 4.25 12.62 -19.72
C PHE A 150 5.67 12.40 -19.18
N PHE A 151 6.64 13.19 -19.64
CA PHE A 151 7.94 13.28 -18.99
C PHE A 151 8.37 14.75 -18.93
N PHE A 152 7.58 15.58 -18.24
CA PHE A 152 7.67 17.05 -18.22
C PHE A 152 7.49 17.76 -19.59
N THR A 153 7.46 16.98 -20.67
CA THR A 153 7.13 17.37 -22.03
C THR A 153 6.43 16.20 -22.73
N GLN A 154 5.85 16.45 -23.89
CA GLN A 154 5.21 15.45 -24.73
C GLN A 154 6.28 14.53 -25.32
N VAL A 155 6.29 13.26 -24.92
CA VAL A 155 7.29 12.30 -25.39
C VAL A 155 6.61 11.07 -25.96
N SER A 156 7.07 10.59 -27.11
CA SER A 156 6.62 9.32 -27.68
C SER A 156 7.08 8.13 -26.83
N ILE A 157 6.14 7.25 -26.48
CA ILE A 157 6.39 6.06 -25.64
C ILE A 157 7.39 5.11 -26.31
N TRP A 158 7.38 5.07 -27.64
CA TRP A 158 8.12 4.10 -28.46
C TRP A 158 9.62 4.39 -28.60
N ASN A 159 10.03 5.63 -28.37
CA ASN A 159 11.39 6.10 -28.61
C ASN A 159 12.28 5.94 -27.37
N TRP A 160 13.03 6.97 -27.01
CA TRP A 160 13.99 6.94 -25.90
C TRP A 160 13.31 6.65 -24.55
N PHE A 161 12.02 6.98 -24.40
CA PHE A 161 11.24 6.69 -23.21
C PHE A 161 11.11 5.19 -22.93
N ARG A 162 10.96 4.36 -23.97
CA ARG A 162 10.99 2.90 -23.84
C ARG A 162 12.33 2.42 -23.29
N SER A 163 13.44 2.96 -23.81
CA SER A 163 14.79 2.60 -23.33
C SER A 163 15.01 3.00 -21.88
N LEU A 164 14.51 4.19 -21.47
CA LEU A 164 14.53 4.63 -20.07
C LEU A 164 13.77 3.65 -19.18
N ASN A 165 12.55 3.24 -19.56
CA ASN A 165 11.76 2.33 -18.75
C ASN A 165 12.33 0.89 -18.72
N LYS A 166 12.99 0.44 -19.79
CA LYS A 166 13.76 -0.81 -19.75
C LYS A 166 14.89 -0.73 -18.71
N ALA A 167 15.64 0.36 -18.66
CA ALA A 167 16.63 0.58 -17.61
C ALA A 167 15.99 0.64 -16.22
N GLY A 168 14.88 1.38 -16.09
CA GLY A 168 14.05 1.45 -14.88
C GLY A 168 13.62 0.08 -14.37
N SER A 169 13.21 -0.82 -15.27
CA SER A 169 12.81 -2.19 -14.91
C SER A 169 13.96 -3.02 -14.33
N VAL A 170 15.20 -2.78 -14.77
CA VAL A 170 16.38 -3.45 -14.21
C VAL A 170 16.65 -2.93 -12.80
N PHE A 171 16.59 -1.62 -12.59
CA PHE A 171 16.72 -1.05 -11.25
C PHE A 171 15.61 -1.53 -10.30
N ALA A 172 14.36 -1.60 -10.77
CA ALA A 172 13.24 -2.13 -10.01
C ALA A 172 13.44 -3.61 -9.65
N ALA A 173 13.94 -4.42 -10.59
CA ALA A 173 14.26 -5.83 -10.34
C ALA A 173 15.37 -6.00 -9.29
N ILE A 174 16.43 -5.19 -9.35
CA ILE A 174 17.50 -5.19 -8.34
C ILE A 174 16.94 -4.77 -6.98
N GLY A 175 16.19 -3.66 -6.92
CA GLY A 175 15.57 -3.19 -5.68
C GLY A 175 14.66 -4.24 -5.05
N THR A 176 13.86 -4.92 -5.87
CA THR A 176 13.00 -6.02 -5.44
C THR A 176 13.81 -7.21 -4.94
N ALA A 177 14.88 -7.60 -5.62
CA ALA A 177 15.75 -8.69 -5.18
C ALA A 177 16.42 -8.38 -3.84
N VAL A 178 16.89 -7.15 -3.64
CA VAL A 178 17.46 -6.68 -2.37
C VAL A 178 16.40 -6.72 -1.26
N ALA A 179 15.19 -6.20 -1.51
CA ALA A 179 14.09 -6.22 -0.54
C ALA A 179 13.72 -7.65 -0.12
N VAL A 180 13.60 -8.58 -1.09
CA VAL A 180 13.34 -10.00 -0.82
C VAL A 180 14.48 -10.63 -0.02
N PHE A 181 15.74 -10.33 -0.36
CA PHE A 181 16.90 -10.86 0.36
C PHE A 181 16.94 -10.39 1.82
N VAL A 182 16.77 -9.09 2.06
CA VAL A 182 16.72 -8.51 3.42
C VAL A 182 15.60 -9.15 4.22
N TYR A 183 14.43 -9.34 3.61
CA TYR A 183 13.30 -9.98 4.30
C TYR A 183 13.56 -11.46 4.62
N CYS A 184 13.99 -12.25 3.64
CA CYS A 184 14.31 -13.66 3.87
C CYS A 184 15.38 -13.80 4.95
N GLY A 185 16.40 -12.93 4.96
CA GLY A 185 17.42 -12.87 6.00
C GLY A 185 16.84 -12.56 7.38
N SER A 186 15.99 -11.54 7.48
CA SER A 186 15.29 -11.18 8.72
C SER A 186 14.40 -12.32 9.23
N PHE A 187 13.63 -12.96 8.35
CA PHE A 187 12.78 -14.10 8.70
C PHE A 187 13.60 -15.29 9.23
N ILE A 188 14.73 -15.61 8.58
CA ILE A 188 15.65 -16.68 9.03
C ILE A 188 16.25 -16.31 10.39
N TYR A 189 16.68 -15.06 10.58
CA TYR A 189 17.22 -14.56 11.85
C TYR A 189 16.19 -14.71 12.98
N TYR A 190 14.95 -14.25 12.78
CA TYR A 190 13.87 -14.41 13.75
C TYR A 190 13.56 -15.87 14.06
N CYS A 191 13.56 -16.74 13.05
CA CYS A 191 13.37 -18.18 13.27
C CYS A 191 14.53 -18.77 14.08
N ALA A 192 15.78 -18.38 13.80
CA ALA A 192 16.95 -18.84 14.55
C ALA A 192 16.90 -18.36 16.01
N VAL A 193 16.57 -17.10 16.26
CA VAL A 193 16.39 -16.54 17.61
C VAL A 193 15.23 -17.22 18.33
N ALA A 194 14.09 -17.47 17.67
CA ALA A 194 12.98 -18.19 18.28
C ALA A 194 13.33 -19.65 18.62
N VAL A 195 14.13 -20.32 17.78
CA VAL A 195 14.61 -21.69 18.05
C VAL A 195 15.61 -21.69 19.21
N VAL A 196 16.59 -20.79 19.21
CA VAL A 196 17.56 -20.65 20.32
C VAL A 196 16.85 -20.25 21.60
N GLY A 197 15.87 -19.35 21.51
CA GLY A 197 15.00 -18.93 22.60
C GLY A 197 14.13 -20.07 23.12
N CYS A 198 13.57 -20.94 22.28
CA CYS A 198 12.87 -22.16 22.73
C CYS A 198 13.82 -23.16 23.42
N ILE A 199 15.07 -23.24 22.95
CA ILE A 199 16.11 -24.07 23.59
C ILE A 199 16.53 -23.48 24.94
N GLN A 200 16.64 -22.14 25.06
CA GLN A 200 17.03 -21.43 26.26
C GLN A 200 15.88 -21.21 27.27
N LYS A 201 14.63 -21.05 26.81
CA LYS A 201 13.39 -20.90 27.60
C LYS A 201 12.97 -22.17 28.33
N ARG A 202 13.71 -23.27 28.13
CA ARG A 202 13.73 -24.39 29.08
C ARG A 202 14.50 -24.07 30.37
N ARG A 203 15.11 -22.87 30.49
CA ARG A 203 15.97 -22.47 31.61
C ARG A 203 15.52 -21.23 32.37
N ASP A 204 14.88 -20.21 31.79
CA ASP A 204 14.32 -19.09 32.57
C ASP A 204 13.14 -18.38 31.86
N ILE A 205 12.18 -17.95 32.67
CA ILE A 205 11.00 -17.15 32.32
C ILE A 205 11.40 -15.67 32.36
N SER A 206 10.93 -14.87 31.39
CA SER A 206 11.16 -13.42 31.21
C SER A 206 12.50 -13.11 30.52
N GLU A 207 12.60 -12.29 29.47
CA GLU A 207 11.88 -11.07 29.12
C GLU A 207 11.55 -11.03 27.61
N ALA A 208 10.42 -10.41 27.27
CA ALA A 208 10.14 -9.97 25.91
C ALA A 208 10.79 -8.59 25.74
N ALA A 209 11.77 -8.49 24.86
CA ALA A 209 12.25 -7.21 24.35
C ALA A 209 11.35 -6.84 23.16
N ASP A 210 10.48 -5.86 23.38
CA ASP A 210 9.92 -5.05 22.29
C ASP A 210 11.05 -4.19 21.74
N ASP A 211 11.34 -4.38 20.45
CA ASP A 211 12.26 -3.55 19.67
C ASP A 211 11.41 -2.41 19.07
N ASP A 212 11.19 -1.36 19.87
CA ASP A 212 10.67 -0.07 19.40
C ASP A 212 11.86 0.84 19.03
N GLU A 213 12.51 0.55 17.90
CA GLU A 213 13.45 1.47 17.25
C GLU A 213 13.01 1.73 15.80
N ASP A 214 11.88 2.43 15.59
CA ASP A 214 11.47 2.85 14.23
C ASP A 214 10.86 4.27 14.12
N ASP A 215 10.81 5.08 15.20
CA ASP A 215 9.99 6.31 15.19
C ASP A 215 10.63 7.55 14.52
N GLU A 216 11.96 7.69 14.49
CA GLU A 216 12.58 8.95 13.98
C GLU A 216 12.75 9.04 12.46
N ARG A 217 12.57 7.94 11.70
CA ARG A 217 12.67 7.94 10.22
C ARG A 217 11.34 8.23 9.49
N SER A 218 10.23 8.37 10.22
CA SER A 218 8.87 8.36 9.66
C SER A 218 8.46 9.66 8.93
N LEU A 219 8.82 10.84 9.47
CA LEU A 219 8.34 12.15 8.96
C LEU A 219 8.97 12.56 7.62
N SER A 220 10.28 12.35 7.45
CA SER A 220 10.95 12.64 6.18
C SER A 220 10.53 11.69 5.07
N ALA A 221 10.25 10.41 5.39
CA ALA A 221 9.77 9.43 4.42
C ALA A 221 8.36 9.80 3.92
N GLY A 222 7.44 10.19 4.81
CA GLY A 222 6.07 10.56 4.44
C GLY A 222 5.98 11.76 3.49
N THR A 223 6.87 12.75 3.61
CA THR A 223 6.89 13.92 2.72
C THR A 223 7.34 13.54 1.30
N VAL A 224 8.34 12.66 1.17
CA VAL A 224 8.81 12.17 -0.13
C VAL A 224 7.73 11.34 -0.82
N ASP A 225 7.06 10.46 -0.07
CA ASP A 225 5.95 9.65 -0.58
C ASP A 225 4.79 10.51 -1.12
N LEU A 226 4.51 11.65 -0.49
CA LEU A 226 3.50 12.61 -0.94
C LEU A 226 3.85 13.24 -2.28
N VAL A 227 5.09 13.68 -2.45
CA VAL A 227 5.56 14.26 -3.71
C VAL A 227 5.53 13.22 -4.83
N VAL A 228 5.96 11.99 -4.55
CA VAL A 228 5.94 10.88 -5.52
C VAL A 228 4.51 10.56 -5.97
N ASN A 229 3.57 10.46 -5.04
CA ASN A 229 2.17 10.15 -5.39
C ASN A 229 1.50 11.28 -6.17
N VAL A 230 1.68 12.55 -5.78
CA VAL A 230 1.16 13.68 -6.56
C VAL A 230 1.78 13.70 -7.96
N GLY A 231 3.08 13.45 -8.06
CA GLY A 231 3.78 13.31 -9.34
C GLY A 231 3.21 12.20 -10.22
N ALA A 232 2.85 11.05 -9.62
CA ALA A 232 2.24 9.92 -10.32
C ALA A 232 0.84 10.25 -10.86
N ILE A 233 0.02 10.95 -10.08
CA ILE A 233 -1.32 11.42 -10.50
C ILE A 233 -1.20 12.35 -11.70
N VAL A 234 -0.30 13.35 -11.61
CA VAL A 234 -0.05 14.29 -12.71
C VAL A 234 0.47 13.55 -13.95
N TYR A 235 1.42 12.63 -13.77
CA TYR A 235 1.97 11.82 -14.85
C TYR A 235 0.87 11.07 -15.61
N VAL A 236 -0.05 10.45 -14.89
CA VAL A 236 -1.19 9.73 -15.44
C VAL A 236 -2.17 10.65 -16.17
N GLU A 237 -2.69 11.68 -15.50
CA GLU A 237 -3.78 12.50 -16.04
C GLU A 237 -3.33 13.33 -17.24
N VAL A 238 -2.07 13.79 -17.22
CA VAL A 238 -1.51 14.51 -18.37
C VAL A 238 -1.26 13.56 -19.54
N SER A 239 -0.76 12.34 -19.29
CA SER A 239 -0.60 11.34 -20.36
C SER A 239 -1.94 11.02 -21.02
N LEU A 240 -3.01 10.85 -20.24
CA LEU A 240 -4.35 10.63 -20.77
C LEU A 240 -4.84 11.80 -21.63
N LYS A 241 -4.71 13.02 -21.10
CA LYS A 241 -5.13 14.23 -21.80
C LYS A 241 -4.40 14.40 -23.13
N TRP A 242 -3.13 14.01 -23.20
CA TRP A 242 -2.35 14.10 -24.44
C TRP A 242 -2.66 13.02 -25.47
N ASN A 243 -3.19 11.87 -25.06
CA ASN A 243 -3.63 10.81 -25.97
C ASN A 243 -5.12 10.91 -26.36
N ASN A 244 -5.87 11.87 -25.82
CA ASN A 244 -7.30 12.06 -26.09
C ASN A 244 -8.14 10.77 -25.93
N ILE A 245 -7.85 9.99 -24.88
CA ILE A 245 -8.58 8.73 -24.64
C ILE A 245 -10.05 9.05 -24.33
N ALA A 246 -10.96 8.54 -25.16
CA ALA A 246 -12.40 8.75 -25.01
C ALA A 246 -13.05 7.61 -24.21
N GLY A 247 -14.21 7.87 -23.59
CA GLY A 247 -14.99 6.84 -22.88
C GLY A 247 -14.52 6.51 -21.45
N VAL A 248 -13.40 7.07 -21.00
CA VAL A 248 -12.81 6.80 -19.67
C VAL A 248 -13.20 7.81 -18.58
N HIS A 249 -13.97 8.84 -18.91
CA HIS A 249 -14.37 9.92 -17.99
C HIS A 249 -15.77 9.74 -17.38
N SER A 250 -16.46 8.64 -17.67
CA SER A 250 -17.80 8.35 -17.15
C SER A 250 -17.78 7.24 -16.10
N LEU A 251 -18.57 7.40 -15.04
CA LEU A 251 -18.81 6.39 -13.98
C LEU A 251 -19.97 5.45 -14.34
N ASN A 252 -20.07 5.00 -15.59
CA ASN A 252 -21.24 4.28 -16.06
C ASN A 252 -21.09 2.75 -16.02
N SER A 253 -19.92 2.24 -15.60
CA SER A 253 -19.69 0.79 -15.52
C SER A 253 -19.66 0.28 -14.07
N PRO A 254 -20.35 -0.83 -13.75
CA PRO A 254 -20.26 -1.52 -12.46
C PRO A 254 -18.83 -1.81 -12.00
N GLY A 255 -17.92 -2.11 -12.95
CA GLY A 255 -16.52 -2.43 -12.67
C GLY A 255 -15.75 -1.28 -12.02
N GLN A 256 -16.18 -0.04 -12.25
CA GLN A 256 -15.55 1.15 -11.67
C GLN A 256 -16.08 1.52 -10.29
N PHE A 257 -17.32 1.11 -9.96
CA PHE A 257 -17.96 1.47 -8.69
C PHE A 257 -17.32 0.75 -7.51
N MET A 258 -16.98 -0.53 -7.66
CA MET A 258 -16.34 -1.31 -6.61
C MET A 258 -15.05 -0.65 -6.08
N PRO A 259 -14.04 -0.36 -6.91
CA PRO A 259 -12.80 0.23 -6.42
C PRO A 259 -12.99 1.64 -5.84
N PHE A 260 -13.90 2.43 -6.42
CA PHE A 260 -14.24 3.76 -5.90
C PHE A 260 -14.82 3.70 -4.48
N PHE A 261 -15.83 2.86 -4.24
CA PHE A 261 -16.46 2.77 -2.92
C PHE A 261 -15.57 2.10 -1.87
N VAL A 262 -14.74 1.13 -2.27
CA VAL A 262 -13.75 0.52 -1.36
C VAL A 262 -12.76 1.58 -0.88
N ALA A 263 -12.21 2.38 -1.79
CA ALA A 263 -11.28 3.45 -1.43
C ALA A 263 -11.96 4.53 -0.58
N LEU A 264 -13.19 4.93 -0.92
CA LEU A 264 -13.96 5.90 -0.15
C LEU A 264 -14.26 5.41 1.27
N GLY A 265 -14.65 4.15 1.42
CA GLY A 265 -14.88 3.53 2.73
C GLY A 265 -13.62 3.49 3.59
N GLN A 266 -12.46 3.19 2.99
CA GLN A 266 -11.17 3.23 3.67
C GLN A 266 -10.82 4.66 4.13
N LEU A 267 -11.03 5.67 3.27
CA LEU A 267 -10.82 7.07 3.62
C LEU A 267 -11.71 7.50 4.80
N LEU A 268 -13.00 7.16 4.76
CA LEU A 268 -13.94 7.46 5.85
C LEU A 268 -13.54 6.75 7.15
N SER A 269 -13.03 5.53 7.08
CA SER A 269 -12.51 4.80 8.23
C SER A 269 -11.31 5.50 8.88
N VAL A 270 -10.39 6.07 8.09
CA VAL A 270 -9.28 6.90 8.60
C VAL A 270 -9.84 8.12 9.33
N PHE A 271 -10.73 8.88 8.68
CA PHE A 271 -11.30 10.10 9.26
C PHE A 271 -12.07 9.81 10.55
N TYR A 272 -12.86 8.74 10.58
CA TYR A 272 -13.58 8.32 11.77
C TYR A 272 -12.63 7.96 12.92
N SER A 273 -11.57 7.21 12.62
CA SER A 273 -10.57 6.82 13.63
C SER A 273 -9.81 8.04 14.18
N ALA A 274 -9.41 8.97 13.31
CA ALA A 274 -8.80 10.23 13.70
C ALA A 274 -9.73 11.09 14.57
N THR A 275 -10.99 11.23 14.15
CA THR A 275 -11.99 12.01 14.90
C THR A 275 -12.25 11.39 16.27
N LYS A 276 -12.41 10.06 16.33
CA LYS A 276 -12.59 9.34 17.59
C LYS A 276 -11.40 9.55 18.53
N TYR A 277 -10.19 9.50 18.01
CA TYR A 277 -8.98 9.75 18.80
C TYR A 277 -8.96 11.18 19.37
N LEU A 278 -9.22 12.19 18.53
CA LEU A 278 -9.27 13.59 18.96
C LEU A 278 -10.33 13.83 20.04
N LEU A 279 -11.51 13.22 19.91
CA LEU A 279 -12.57 13.31 20.91
C LEU A 279 -12.17 12.66 22.25
N LEU A 280 -11.46 11.53 22.21
CA LEU A 280 -10.96 10.89 23.43
C LEU A 280 -9.87 11.71 24.12
N LEU A 281 -9.00 12.36 23.35
CA LEU A 281 -7.98 13.25 23.89
C LEU A 281 -8.63 14.40 24.68
N HIS A 282 -9.64 15.04 24.07
CA HIS A 282 -10.34 16.16 24.70
C HIS A 282 -11.11 15.73 25.96
N ALA A 283 -11.77 14.56 25.91
CA ALA A 283 -12.47 14.02 27.07
C ALA A 283 -11.53 13.67 28.25
N ASN A 284 -10.28 13.29 27.99
CA ASN A 284 -9.30 13.02 29.04
C ASN A 284 -8.72 14.30 29.65
N GLU A 285 -8.55 15.37 28.86
CA GLU A 285 -8.13 16.68 29.39
C GLU A 285 -9.17 17.24 30.35
N ASP A 286 -10.46 17.19 29.99
CA ASP A 286 -11.56 17.66 30.84
C ASP A 286 -11.60 16.92 32.20
N VAL A 287 -11.30 15.62 32.23
CA VAL A 287 -11.27 14.83 33.47
C VAL A 287 -10.01 15.11 34.30
N ALA A 288 -8.86 15.34 33.64
CA ALA A 288 -7.61 15.66 34.35
C ALA A 288 -7.68 17.05 35.02
N GLU A 289 -8.36 18.02 34.41
CA GLU A 289 -8.58 19.33 35.04
C GLU A 289 -9.52 19.25 36.25
N GLU A 290 -10.55 18.38 36.23
CA GLU A 290 -11.44 18.16 37.40
C GLU A 290 -10.72 17.43 38.57
N GLU A 291 -9.77 16.54 38.30
CA GLU A 291 -8.99 15.87 39.35
C GLU A 291 -7.95 16.78 40.02
N ASP A 292 -7.32 17.71 39.29
CA ASP A 292 -6.36 18.68 39.86
C ASP A 292 -7.05 19.75 40.71
N GLU A 293 -8.30 20.11 40.42
CA GLU A 293 -9.07 21.04 41.27
C GLU A 293 -9.59 20.37 42.56
N SER A 294 -9.74 19.04 42.57
CA SER A 294 -10.21 18.26 43.73
C SER A 294 -9.11 17.63 44.59
N THR A 295 -7.86 17.58 44.12
CA THR A 295 -6.71 17.05 44.91
C THR A 295 -5.95 18.08 45.74
N LEU A 296 -6.39 19.35 45.78
CA LEU A 296 -5.83 20.39 46.66
C LEU A 296 -6.32 20.35 48.12
N GLU A 297 -7.21 19.42 48.48
CA GLU A 297 -7.58 19.12 49.87
C GLU A 297 -7.41 17.64 50.22
N CYS A 298 -6.21 17.22 50.60
CA CYS A 298 -6.06 16.11 51.56
C CYS A 298 -4.73 16.20 52.33
N HIS A 299 -4.81 16.89 53.46
CA HIS A 299 -3.82 16.94 54.52
C HIS A 299 -3.89 15.62 55.34
N HIS A 300 -2.78 14.87 55.40
CA HIS A 300 -2.39 13.82 56.37
C HIS A 300 -3.35 12.65 56.71
N GLU A 301 -2.87 11.41 56.53
CA GLU A 301 -2.52 10.52 57.67
C GLU A 301 -1.63 9.33 57.21
N LYS A 302 -0.42 9.24 57.76
CA LYS A 302 0.47 8.07 57.61
C LYS A 302 -0.07 6.92 58.47
N SER A 303 -0.59 5.86 57.86
CA SER A 303 -0.76 4.57 58.54
C SER A 303 -0.04 3.46 57.79
N GLN A 304 1.07 3.03 58.40
CA GLN A 304 1.76 1.78 58.09
C GLN A 304 0.85 0.60 58.41
N HIS A 305 0.54 -0.24 57.42
CA HIS A 305 0.03 -1.59 57.68
C HIS A 305 0.91 -2.65 57.02
N ARG A 306 1.78 -3.22 57.87
CA ARG A 306 2.41 -4.54 57.71
C ARG A 306 1.34 -5.60 57.43
N ARG A 307 1.46 -6.34 56.33
CA ARG A 307 0.79 -7.64 56.17
C ARG A 307 1.61 -8.75 56.84
N PRO A 308 1.03 -9.63 57.66
CA PRO A 308 1.73 -10.76 58.26
C PRO A 308 1.87 -11.93 57.27
N ARG A 309 3.03 -12.58 57.33
CA ARG A 309 3.29 -13.93 56.79
C ARG A 309 2.51 -14.98 57.57
N GLY A 310 2.02 -15.99 56.84
CA GLY A 310 1.95 -17.37 57.30
C GLY A 310 0.54 -17.94 57.40
N GLN A 311 0.21 -18.88 56.51
CA GLN A 311 -0.58 -20.09 56.82
C GLN A 311 -0.53 -21.03 55.59
N GLU A 312 0.34 -22.04 55.58
CA GLU A 312 0.15 -23.45 55.99
C GLU A 312 -0.11 -24.37 54.78
N ASP A 313 0.92 -25.19 54.49
CA ASP A 313 0.91 -26.31 53.56
C ASP A 313 0.07 -27.46 54.13
N VAL A 314 -0.82 -28.03 53.32
CA VAL A 314 -1.55 -29.28 53.61
C VAL A 314 -1.03 -30.38 52.67
N PRO A 315 -0.41 -31.46 53.18
CA PRO A 315 -0.07 -32.62 52.36
C PRO A 315 -1.25 -33.61 52.28
N ILE A 316 -1.55 -34.10 51.08
CA ILE A 316 -2.47 -35.21 50.86
C ILE A 316 -1.66 -36.50 50.84
N GLU A 317 -1.85 -37.31 51.87
CA GLU A 317 -1.28 -38.64 52.06
C GLU A 317 -2.12 -39.69 51.33
N LEU A 318 -1.45 -40.54 50.55
CA LEU A 318 -1.99 -41.80 50.02
C LEU A 318 -2.21 -42.77 51.19
N ASP A 319 -3.37 -43.42 51.23
CA ASP A 319 -3.47 -44.75 51.84
C ASP A 319 -4.24 -45.71 50.94
N ALA A 320 -3.69 -46.90 50.84
CA ALA A 320 -4.14 -48.02 50.05
C ALA A 320 -4.40 -49.17 51.01
N ARG A 321 -5.61 -49.77 51.00
CA ARG A 321 -5.82 -51.18 51.38
C ARG A 321 -7.24 -51.69 51.11
N SER A 322 -7.31 -52.68 50.23
CA SER A 322 -7.97 -53.98 50.38
C SER A 322 -9.26 -54.10 51.23
N ALA A 323 -10.35 -54.42 50.55
CA ALA A 323 -11.22 -55.57 50.83
C ALA A 323 -11.99 -55.95 49.56
#